data_AF-A0A7D6BNL1-F1
#
_entry.id   AF-A0A7D6BNL1-F1
#
_cell.length_a   1.000
_cell.length_b   1.000
_cell.length_c   1.000
_cell.angle_alpha   90.00
_cell.angle_beta   90.00
_cell.angle_gamma   90.00
#
_symmetry.space_group_name_H-M   'P 1'
#
loop_
_entity.id
_entity.type
_entity.pdbx_description
1 polymer ?
#
loop_
_entity_poly.entity_id
_entity_poly.type
_entity_poly.pdbx_seq_one_letter_code
_entity_poly.pdbx_strand_id
1 'polypeptide(L)'
;MPDVTAPPGTLTMKEQLDLVIDDIDNTLAGKYVFTLRDLLENPDDYADTAEIGKEIDKLKADIEIYFEKKKDEASDQLNQYKDDALKATRLAEKLEMVVKDKAKGQKKPFVSPVFFVRKEEDDEVIFIDNYDTVYESLIDELAKASMFVVDVSMPIETFKVGRWVFVGPSKNRCIYIFFPVNPLGMFDVAKDQVLLALDGIKIDLEAGVEEEEK
;
A
#
# COMPACT_ATOMS: atom_id res chain seq x y z
N MET A 1 11.37 2.78 9.23
CA MET A 1 10.25 3.42 9.95
C MET A 1 9.16 2.38 10.08
N PRO A 2 8.67 2.06 11.29
CA PRO A 2 7.57 1.10 11.43
C PRO A 2 6.27 1.71 10.87
N ASP A 3 5.56 0.91 10.07
CA ASP A 3 4.24 1.24 9.52
C ASP A 3 3.19 1.09 10.62
N VAL A 4 2.72 2.21 11.15
CA VAL A 4 1.77 2.28 12.28
C VAL A 4 0.31 2.28 11.78
N THR A 5 0.06 2.10 10.48
CA THR A 5 -1.31 2.14 9.93
C THR A 5 -1.99 0.78 9.85
N ALA A 6 -1.25 -0.30 10.13
CA ALA A 6 -1.76 -1.65 10.00
C ALA A 6 -2.33 -2.15 11.35
N PRO A 7 -3.57 -2.65 11.41
CA PRO A 7 -4.14 -3.19 12.65
C PRO A 7 -3.25 -4.31 13.24
N PRO A 8 -3.33 -4.59 14.55
CA PRO A 8 -2.57 -5.66 15.17
C PRO A 8 -2.78 -7.00 14.44
N GLY A 9 -1.70 -7.66 14.02
CA GLY A 9 -1.74 -8.90 13.24
C GLY A 9 -1.59 -8.70 11.72
N THR A 10 -1.33 -7.49 11.23
CA THR A 10 -1.02 -7.25 9.82
C THR A 10 0.48 -7.40 9.58
N LEU A 11 0.84 -8.16 8.55
CA LEU A 11 2.23 -8.35 8.13
C LEU A 11 2.86 -7.01 7.72
N THR A 12 4.10 -6.78 8.10
CA THR A 12 4.91 -5.65 7.60
C THR A 12 5.16 -5.79 6.10
N MET A 13 5.48 -4.69 5.42
CA MET A 13 5.79 -4.72 3.98
C MET A 13 6.94 -5.68 3.64
N LYS A 14 7.93 -5.80 4.53
CA LYS A 14 9.03 -6.77 4.38
C LYS A 14 8.51 -8.21 4.46
N GLU A 15 7.72 -8.54 5.48
CA GLU A 15 7.16 -9.89 5.64
C GLU A 15 6.23 -10.27 4.48
N GLN A 16 5.49 -9.30 3.93
CA GLN A 16 4.67 -9.52 2.73
C GLN A 16 5.53 -9.81 1.50
N LEU A 17 6.64 -9.08 1.31
CA LEU A 17 7.57 -9.32 0.21
C LEU A 17 8.26 -10.67 0.32
N ASP A 18 8.69 -11.06 1.53
CA ASP A 18 9.29 -12.37 1.80
C ASP A 18 8.34 -13.53 1.40
N LEU A 19 7.06 -13.43 1.74
CA LEU A 19 6.06 -14.44 1.35
C LEU A 19 5.86 -14.51 -0.17
N VAL A 20 5.95 -13.39 -0.87
CA VAL A 20 5.83 -13.34 -2.33
C VAL A 20 7.04 -14.00 -2.99
N ILE A 21 8.25 -13.73 -2.49
CA ILE A 21 9.49 -14.37 -2.96
C ILE A 21 9.39 -15.89 -2.75
N ASP A 22 8.96 -16.34 -1.57
CA ASP A 22 8.81 -17.77 -1.29
C ASP A 22 7.78 -18.45 -2.23
N ASP A 23 6.67 -17.79 -2.56
CA ASP A 23 5.68 -18.36 -3.48
C ASP A 23 6.18 -18.39 -4.94
N ILE A 24 6.95 -17.37 -5.36
CA ILE A 24 7.64 -17.36 -6.66
C ILE A 24 8.63 -18.52 -6.73
N ASP A 25 9.46 -18.70 -5.70
CA ASP A 25 10.45 -19.77 -5.63
C ASP A 25 9.81 -21.15 -5.71
N ASN A 26 8.72 -21.36 -4.98
CA ASN A 26 7.96 -22.61 -5.05
C ASN A 26 7.34 -22.83 -6.44
N THR A 27 6.87 -21.76 -7.09
CA THR A 27 6.26 -21.83 -8.42
C THR A 27 7.27 -22.11 -9.54
N LEU A 28 8.48 -21.55 -9.41
CA LEU A 28 9.55 -21.65 -10.41
C LEU A 28 10.60 -22.72 -10.05
N ALA A 29 10.37 -23.47 -8.98
CA ALA A 29 11.28 -24.50 -8.48
C ALA A 29 11.76 -25.45 -9.58
N GLY A 30 13.08 -25.55 -9.73
CA GLY A 30 13.73 -26.45 -10.69
C GLY A 30 13.74 -25.98 -12.14
N LYS A 31 13.20 -24.79 -12.47
CA LYS A 31 13.38 -24.16 -13.79
C LYS A 31 14.76 -23.52 -13.95
N TYR A 32 15.30 -23.01 -12.86
CA TYR A 32 16.59 -22.32 -12.80
C TYR A 32 17.53 -23.09 -11.86
N VAL A 33 18.84 -22.83 -12.01
CA VAL A 33 19.88 -23.41 -11.14
C VAL A 33 19.95 -22.74 -9.76
N PHE A 34 19.23 -21.63 -9.57
CA PHE A 34 19.13 -20.85 -8.35
C PHE A 34 17.66 -20.60 -8.00
N THR A 35 17.41 -20.25 -6.76
CA THR A 35 16.14 -19.64 -6.35
C THR A 35 16.22 -18.12 -6.50
N LEU A 36 15.08 -17.44 -6.65
CA LEU A 36 14.98 -15.99 -6.57
C LEU A 36 15.54 -15.49 -5.23
N ARG A 37 15.22 -16.16 -4.11
CA ARG A 37 15.77 -15.78 -2.80
C ARG A 37 17.29 -15.84 -2.77
N ASP A 38 17.89 -16.93 -3.24
CA ASP A 38 19.36 -17.07 -3.24
C ASP A 38 20.01 -15.99 -4.10
N LEU A 39 19.44 -15.70 -5.28
CA LEU A 39 19.94 -14.66 -6.17
C LEU A 39 19.83 -13.25 -5.56
N LEU A 40 18.74 -12.96 -4.84
CA LEU A 40 18.52 -11.67 -4.17
C LEU A 40 19.42 -11.48 -2.94
N GLU A 41 19.70 -12.55 -2.19
CA GLU A 41 20.46 -12.48 -0.94
C GLU A 41 21.97 -12.62 -1.18
N ASN A 42 22.40 -13.41 -2.17
CA ASN A 42 23.80 -13.73 -2.44
C ASN A 42 24.10 -13.68 -3.96
N PRO A 43 23.97 -12.52 -4.61
CA PRO A 43 24.16 -12.42 -6.06
C PRO A 43 25.59 -12.82 -6.51
N ASP A 44 26.60 -12.51 -5.70
CA ASP A 44 28.02 -12.76 -6.02
C ASP A 44 28.35 -14.25 -6.22
N ASP A 45 27.58 -15.16 -5.59
CA ASP A 45 27.76 -16.61 -5.75
C ASP A 45 27.49 -17.08 -7.20
N TYR A 46 26.90 -16.22 -8.02
CA TYR A 46 26.51 -16.50 -9.39
C TYR A 46 27.35 -15.76 -10.44
N ALA A 47 28.36 -14.99 -10.05
CA ALA A 47 29.19 -14.20 -10.97
C ALA A 47 29.87 -15.06 -12.07
N ASP A 48 30.32 -16.27 -11.70
CA ASP A 48 30.97 -17.21 -12.63
C ASP A 48 29.98 -18.02 -13.50
N THR A 49 28.68 -17.81 -13.33
CA THR A 49 27.66 -18.59 -14.06
C THR A 49 27.56 -18.08 -15.49
N ALA A 50 27.97 -18.94 -16.44
CA ALA A 50 27.85 -18.64 -17.86
C ALA A 50 26.39 -18.32 -18.24
N GLU A 51 26.21 -17.21 -18.96
CA GLU A 51 24.90 -16.70 -19.39
C GLU A 51 23.94 -16.27 -18.25
N ILE A 52 24.44 -15.97 -17.05
CA ILE A 52 23.60 -15.54 -15.90
C ILE A 52 22.66 -14.37 -16.26
N GLY A 53 23.12 -13.38 -17.03
CA GLY A 53 22.28 -12.27 -17.48
C GLY A 53 21.08 -12.70 -18.32
N LYS A 54 21.22 -13.74 -19.17
CA LYS A 54 20.10 -14.30 -19.95
C LYS A 54 19.15 -15.10 -19.07
N GLU A 55 19.66 -15.82 -18.08
CA GLU A 55 18.83 -16.54 -17.11
C GLU A 55 18.02 -15.57 -16.24
N ILE A 56 18.62 -14.44 -15.84
CA ILE A 56 17.90 -13.34 -15.16
C ILE A 56 16.79 -12.77 -16.06
N ASP A 57 17.05 -12.51 -17.34
CA ASP A 57 16.01 -12.01 -18.25
C ASP A 57 14.83 -12.99 -18.39
N LYS A 58 15.11 -14.29 -18.47
CA LYS A 58 14.06 -15.33 -18.47
C LYS A 58 13.31 -15.36 -17.14
N LEU A 59 14.01 -15.26 -16.00
CA LEU A 59 13.41 -15.22 -14.67
C LEU A 59 12.46 -14.03 -14.55
N LYS A 60 12.87 -12.84 -15.01
CA LYS A 60 12.01 -11.64 -15.03
C LYS A 60 10.72 -11.88 -15.81
N ALA A 61 10.81 -12.45 -17.01
CA ALA A 61 9.62 -12.78 -17.81
C ALA A 61 8.70 -13.79 -17.11
N ASP A 62 9.26 -14.83 -16.49
CA ASP A 62 8.48 -15.83 -15.73
C ASP A 62 7.83 -15.23 -14.47
N ILE A 63 8.49 -14.27 -13.81
CA ILE A 63 7.92 -13.51 -12.68
C ILE A 63 6.77 -12.63 -13.16
N GLU A 64 6.90 -11.94 -14.29
CA GLU A 64 5.80 -11.17 -14.88
C GLU A 64 4.58 -12.06 -15.16
N ILE A 65 4.80 -13.23 -15.79
CA ILE A 65 3.75 -14.21 -16.05
C ILE A 65 3.13 -14.73 -14.73
N TYR A 66 3.94 -14.96 -13.70
CA TYR A 66 3.46 -15.35 -12.37
C TYR A 66 2.49 -14.31 -11.81
N PHE A 67 2.87 -13.03 -11.82
CA PHE A 67 2.00 -11.96 -11.32
C PHE A 67 0.73 -11.79 -12.16
N GLU A 68 0.82 -11.89 -13.48
CA GLU A 68 -0.35 -11.88 -14.37
C GLU A 68 -1.30 -13.04 -14.05
N LYS A 69 -0.77 -14.26 -13.94
CA LYS A 69 -1.56 -15.44 -13.59
C LYS A 69 -2.24 -15.32 -12.22
N LYS A 70 -1.52 -14.82 -11.20
CA LYS A 70 -2.12 -14.60 -9.88
C LYS A 70 -3.21 -13.53 -9.92
N LYS A 71 -3.06 -12.48 -10.72
CA LYS A 71 -4.11 -11.48 -10.94
C LYS A 71 -5.34 -12.07 -11.64
N ASP A 72 -5.14 -12.92 -12.63
CA ASP A 72 -6.22 -13.60 -13.33
C ASP A 72 -6.97 -14.58 -12.41
N GLU A 73 -6.23 -15.37 -11.62
CA GLU A 73 -6.78 -16.27 -10.60
C GLU A 73 -7.53 -15.50 -9.50
N ALA A 74 -7.12 -14.26 -9.23
CA ALA A 74 -7.74 -13.37 -8.26
C ALA A 74 -8.65 -12.31 -8.91
N SER A 75 -9.08 -12.50 -10.15
CA SER A 75 -9.85 -11.50 -10.92
C SER A 75 -11.16 -11.08 -10.22
N ASP A 76 -11.87 -12.01 -9.60
CA ASP A 76 -13.06 -11.71 -8.80
C ASP A 76 -12.74 -10.84 -7.58
N GLN A 77 -11.63 -11.14 -6.89
CA GLN A 77 -11.17 -10.35 -5.75
C GLN A 77 -10.68 -8.96 -6.16
N LEU A 78 -10.07 -8.83 -7.34
CA LEU A 78 -9.65 -7.56 -7.92
C LEU A 78 -10.87 -6.70 -8.33
N ASN A 79 -11.90 -7.32 -8.92
CA ASN A 79 -13.15 -6.64 -9.25
C ASN A 79 -13.85 -6.18 -7.96
N GLN A 80 -13.92 -7.05 -6.95
CA GLN A 80 -14.47 -6.70 -5.64
C GLN A 80 -13.71 -5.55 -4.99
N TYR A 81 -12.37 -5.56 -5.05
CA TYR A 81 -11.53 -4.46 -4.56
C TYR A 81 -11.85 -3.13 -5.23
N LYS A 82 -11.94 -3.12 -6.56
CA LYS A 82 -12.28 -1.92 -7.34
C LYS A 82 -13.67 -1.42 -6.99
N ASP A 83 -14.63 -2.32 -6.83
CA ASP A 83 -15.99 -1.96 -6.40
C ASP A 83 -16.00 -1.36 -4.99
N ASP A 84 -15.24 -1.93 -4.07
CA ASP A 84 -15.13 -1.40 -2.70
C ASP A 84 -14.37 -0.07 -2.66
N ALA A 85 -13.36 0.12 -3.51
CA ALA A 85 -12.64 1.38 -3.67
C ALA A 85 -13.53 2.49 -4.23
N LEU A 86 -14.39 2.14 -5.20
CA LEU A 86 -15.41 3.05 -5.74
C LEU A 86 -16.45 3.42 -4.69
N LYS A 87 -16.93 2.45 -3.89
CA LYS A 87 -17.86 2.72 -2.78
C LYS A 87 -17.21 3.64 -1.74
N ALA A 88 -15.97 3.35 -1.34
CA ALA A 88 -15.20 4.16 -0.41
C ALA A 88 -15.00 5.59 -0.94
N THR A 89 -14.67 5.74 -2.22
CA THR A 89 -14.51 7.05 -2.87
C THR A 89 -15.81 7.86 -2.84
N ARG A 90 -16.94 7.26 -3.24
CA ARG A 90 -18.24 7.94 -3.22
C ARG A 90 -18.65 8.34 -1.80
N LEU A 91 -18.39 7.47 -0.83
CA LEU A 91 -18.62 7.76 0.58
C LEU A 91 -17.71 8.91 1.05
N ALA A 92 -16.45 8.93 0.59
CA ALA A 92 -15.48 9.97 0.91
C ALA A 92 -15.91 11.34 0.43
N GLU A 93 -16.31 11.44 -0.85
CA GLU A 93 -16.82 12.68 -1.44
C GLU A 93 -18.06 13.20 -0.71
N LYS A 94 -18.98 12.30 -0.36
CA LYS A 94 -20.19 12.65 0.39
C LYS A 94 -19.85 13.19 1.78
N LEU A 95 -19.00 12.49 2.51
CA LEU A 95 -18.60 12.88 3.86
C LEU A 95 -17.75 14.16 3.88
N GLU A 96 -16.87 14.35 2.90
CA GLU A 96 -16.07 15.57 2.78
C GLU A 96 -16.96 16.80 2.75
N MET A 97 -18.02 16.79 1.94
CA MET A 97 -18.99 17.88 1.89
C MET A 97 -19.64 18.10 3.25
N VAL A 98 -20.11 17.03 3.90
CA VAL A 98 -20.77 17.12 5.21
C VAL A 98 -19.82 17.66 6.28
N VAL A 99 -18.61 17.11 6.40
CA VAL A 99 -17.60 17.54 7.37
C VAL A 99 -17.24 19.01 7.15
N LYS A 100 -17.04 19.42 5.90
CA LYS A 100 -16.74 20.81 5.55
C LYS A 100 -17.89 21.75 5.89
N ASP A 101 -19.13 21.36 5.60
CA ASP A 101 -20.31 22.17 5.89
C ASP A 101 -20.57 22.29 7.39
N LYS A 102 -20.45 21.20 8.16
CA LYS A 102 -20.56 21.25 9.63
C LYS A 102 -19.44 22.07 10.25
N ALA A 103 -18.19 21.87 9.84
CA ALA A 103 -17.06 22.69 10.30
C ALA A 103 -17.30 24.19 10.03
N LYS A 104 -17.76 24.53 8.82
CA LYS A 104 -18.12 25.91 8.44
C LYS A 104 -19.27 26.45 9.30
N GLY A 105 -20.32 25.68 9.52
CA GLY A 105 -21.45 26.05 10.38
C GLY A 105 -21.03 26.34 11.82
N GLN A 106 -20.09 25.55 12.33
CA GLN A 106 -19.48 25.72 13.66
C GLN A 106 -18.32 26.74 13.68
N LYS A 107 -18.07 27.43 12.55
CA LYS A 107 -16.98 28.41 12.37
C LYS A 107 -15.59 27.85 12.73
N LYS A 108 -15.37 26.56 12.46
CA LYS A 108 -14.08 25.90 12.63
C LYS A 108 -13.28 25.96 11.32
N PRO A 109 -11.97 26.22 11.37
CA PRO A 109 -11.11 26.06 10.21
C PRO A 109 -11.16 24.61 9.70
N PHE A 110 -11.28 24.46 8.38
CA PHE A 110 -11.12 23.20 7.68
C PHE A 110 -9.88 23.31 6.79
N VAL A 111 -8.90 22.44 7.00
CA VAL A 111 -7.59 22.49 6.34
C VAL A 111 -7.27 21.15 5.68
N SER A 112 -6.69 21.20 4.48
CA SER A 112 -6.20 20.03 3.74
C SER A 112 -4.69 20.20 3.53
N PRO A 113 -3.87 19.92 4.55
CA PRO A 113 -2.44 20.14 4.47
C PRO A 113 -1.79 19.11 3.55
N VAL A 114 -0.66 19.48 2.95
CA VAL A 114 0.19 18.54 2.21
C VAL A 114 0.79 17.49 3.16
N PHE A 115 1.07 17.89 4.41
CA PHE A 115 1.64 17.01 5.43
C PHE A 115 1.11 17.38 6.82
N PHE A 116 0.79 16.37 7.62
CA PHE A 116 0.29 16.54 8.98
C PHE A 116 0.97 15.55 9.92
N VAL A 117 1.80 16.07 10.84
CA VAL A 117 2.50 15.25 11.84
C VAL A 117 1.72 15.26 13.14
N ARG A 118 1.46 14.06 13.67
CA ARG A 118 0.87 13.86 14.98
C ARG A 118 1.22 12.48 15.51
N LYS A 119 1.00 12.27 16.80
CA LYS A 119 1.05 10.94 17.41
C LYS A 119 -0.31 10.27 17.19
N GLU A 120 -0.37 9.29 16.30
CA GLU A 120 -1.64 8.61 15.96
C GLU A 120 -2.16 7.72 17.08
N GLU A 121 -1.28 7.22 17.94
CA GLU A 121 -1.59 6.38 19.10
C GLU A 121 -2.51 7.04 20.14
N ASP A 122 -2.58 8.38 20.17
CA ASP A 122 -3.40 9.13 21.14
C ASP A 122 -4.83 9.38 20.65
N ASP A 123 -5.16 8.96 19.42
CA ASP A 123 -6.43 9.28 18.77
C ASP A 123 -7.55 8.30 19.05
N GLU A 124 -8.78 8.83 19.06
CA GLU A 124 -9.98 8.01 18.95
C GLU A 124 -10.36 7.84 17.49
N VAL A 125 -10.17 6.65 16.94
CA VAL A 125 -10.47 6.37 15.53
C VAL A 125 -11.83 5.68 15.42
N ILE A 126 -12.70 6.24 14.59
CA ILE A 126 -14.01 5.69 14.24
C ILE A 126 -13.94 5.27 12.77
N PHE A 127 -14.17 3.99 12.51
CA PHE A 127 -14.27 3.45 11.17
C PHE A 127 -15.72 3.44 10.71
N ILE A 128 -15.96 3.89 9.48
CA ILE A 128 -17.30 3.92 8.88
C ILE A 128 -17.28 3.29 7.48
N ASP A 129 -18.25 2.43 7.21
CA ASP A 129 -18.44 1.77 5.92
C ASP A 129 -19.72 2.24 5.21
N ASN A 130 -20.51 3.09 5.86
CA ASN A 130 -21.75 3.65 5.36
C ASN A 130 -22.00 5.07 5.92
N TYR A 131 -23.02 5.75 5.39
CA TYR A 131 -23.45 7.07 5.87
C TYR A 131 -24.96 7.10 6.07
N ASP A 132 -25.37 7.59 7.24
CA ASP A 132 -26.75 7.90 7.61
C ASP A 132 -26.83 9.19 8.46
N THR A 133 -28.01 9.49 9.00
CA THR A 133 -28.27 10.66 9.84
C THR A 133 -27.60 10.60 11.22
N VAL A 134 -27.25 9.41 11.71
CA VAL A 134 -26.52 9.23 12.96
C VAL A 134 -25.09 9.73 12.79
N TYR A 135 -24.44 9.34 11.70
CA TYR A 135 -23.10 9.84 11.37
C TYR A 135 -23.09 11.34 11.09
N GLU A 136 -24.13 11.87 10.47
CA GLU A 136 -24.25 13.32 10.30
C GLU A 136 -24.26 14.07 11.64
N SER A 137 -25.05 13.57 12.61
CA SER A 137 -25.15 14.15 13.95
C SER A 137 -23.83 14.02 14.70
N LEU A 138 -23.16 12.87 14.58
CA LEU A 138 -21.83 12.65 15.15
C LEU A 138 -20.82 13.65 14.59
N ILE A 139 -20.76 13.84 13.28
CA ILE A 139 -19.85 14.79 12.62
C ILE A 139 -20.08 16.22 13.13
N ASP A 140 -21.34 16.62 13.34
CA ASP A 140 -21.65 17.94 13.90
C ASP A 140 -21.14 18.11 15.33
N GLU A 141 -21.35 17.11 16.20
CA GLU A 141 -20.82 17.12 17.58
C GLU A 141 -19.28 17.12 17.62
N LEU A 142 -18.64 16.35 16.73
CA LEU A 142 -17.18 16.35 16.59
C LEU A 142 -16.66 17.71 16.11
N ALA A 143 -17.30 18.31 15.11
CA ALA A 143 -16.96 19.65 14.61
C ALA A 143 -17.16 20.72 15.69
N LYS A 144 -18.24 20.64 16.48
CA LYS A 144 -18.50 21.58 17.58
C LYS A 144 -17.42 21.51 18.66
N ALA A 145 -16.98 20.30 19.02
CA ALA A 145 -15.97 20.06 20.03
C ALA A 145 -14.53 20.33 19.56
N SER A 146 -14.29 20.39 18.25
CA SER A 146 -12.94 20.62 17.71
C SER A 146 -12.55 22.10 17.75
N MET A 147 -11.24 22.35 17.74
CA MET A 147 -10.64 23.65 17.47
C MET A 147 -10.57 23.90 15.97
N PHE A 148 -10.24 22.86 15.20
CA PHE A 148 -10.22 22.84 13.74
C PHE A 148 -10.37 21.40 13.23
N VAL A 149 -10.63 21.26 11.93
CA VAL A 149 -10.74 19.96 11.25
C VAL A 149 -9.69 19.88 10.17
N VAL A 150 -9.01 18.73 10.09
CA VAL A 150 -7.99 18.43 9.08
C VAL A 150 -8.48 17.32 8.18
N ASP A 151 -8.46 17.52 6.88
CA ASP A 151 -8.61 16.46 5.89
C ASP A 151 -7.23 15.85 5.61
N VAL A 152 -7.09 14.58 5.96
CA VAL A 152 -5.90 13.75 5.72
C VAL A 152 -6.22 12.56 4.81
N SER A 153 -7.28 12.69 4.01
CA SER A 153 -7.67 11.68 3.04
C SER A 153 -6.54 11.41 2.06
N MET A 154 -6.35 10.13 1.73
CA MET A 154 -5.27 9.69 0.85
C MET A 154 -5.83 9.28 -0.51
N PRO A 155 -5.24 9.76 -1.62
CA PRO A 155 -5.48 9.16 -2.91
C PRO A 155 -4.84 7.77 -2.98
N ILE A 156 -5.52 6.82 -3.64
CA ILE A 156 -5.01 5.49 -3.97
C ILE A 156 -5.26 5.29 -5.46
N GLU A 157 -4.21 5.43 -6.28
CA GLU A 157 -4.32 5.49 -7.74
C GLU A 157 -5.35 6.55 -8.21
N THR A 158 -6.51 6.09 -8.72
CA THR A 158 -7.63 6.91 -9.17
C THR A 158 -8.75 7.06 -8.13
N PHE A 159 -8.60 6.40 -6.97
CA PHE A 159 -9.57 6.36 -5.88
C PHE A 159 -9.15 7.29 -4.72
N LYS A 160 -10.08 7.55 -3.79
CA LYS A 160 -9.83 8.33 -2.57
C LYS A 160 -10.38 7.60 -1.35
N VAL A 161 -9.56 7.44 -0.31
CA VAL A 161 -10.02 6.95 0.99
C VAL A 161 -10.09 8.12 1.97
N GLY A 162 -11.31 8.44 2.39
CA GLY A 162 -11.60 9.61 3.23
C GLY A 162 -11.11 9.42 4.67
N ARG A 163 -10.39 10.43 5.18
CA ARG A 163 -9.90 10.49 6.56
C ARG A 163 -9.94 11.92 7.06
N TRP A 164 -10.63 12.17 8.18
CA TRP A 164 -10.72 13.50 8.78
C TRP A 164 -10.36 13.45 10.27
N VAL A 165 -9.54 14.41 10.69
CA VAL A 165 -9.12 14.60 12.07
C VAL A 165 -9.82 15.82 12.65
N PHE A 166 -10.63 15.59 13.68
CA PHE A 166 -11.27 16.63 14.48
C PHE A 166 -10.34 16.94 15.66
N VAL A 167 -9.55 17.99 15.52
CA VAL A 167 -8.50 18.34 16.50
C VAL A 167 -9.15 19.03 17.69
N GLY A 168 -9.23 18.32 18.81
CA GLY A 168 -9.83 18.80 20.05
C GLY A 168 -8.79 19.35 21.04
N PRO A 169 -9.23 20.07 22.08
CA PRO A 169 -8.34 20.63 23.10
C PRO A 169 -7.68 19.57 24.00
N SER A 170 -8.31 18.41 24.17
CA SER A 170 -7.82 17.33 25.04
C SER A 170 -7.57 16.00 24.31
N LYS A 171 -8.27 15.75 23.20
CA LYS A 171 -8.16 14.53 22.41
C LYS A 171 -8.55 14.82 20.97
N ASN A 172 -7.85 14.19 20.04
CA ASN A 172 -8.26 14.18 18.64
C ASN A 172 -9.21 13.01 18.39
N ARG A 173 -10.18 13.24 17.52
CA ARG A 173 -11.08 12.17 17.06
C ARG A 173 -10.97 12.10 15.55
N CYS A 174 -10.91 10.88 15.04
CA CYS A 174 -10.72 10.60 13.63
C CYS A 174 -11.94 9.85 13.10
N ILE A 175 -12.42 10.26 11.92
CA ILE A 175 -13.34 9.47 11.12
C ILE A 175 -12.57 8.97 9.91
N TYR A 176 -12.41 7.65 9.81
CA TYR A 176 -11.78 6.98 8.68
C TYR A 176 -12.84 6.16 7.96
N ILE A 177 -12.87 6.25 6.63
CA ILE A 177 -13.63 5.29 5.85
C ILE A 177 -12.94 3.94 5.95
N PHE A 178 -13.72 2.91 6.29
CA PHE A 178 -13.27 1.54 6.24
C PHE A 178 -13.00 1.17 4.79
N PHE A 179 -11.76 0.77 4.52
CA PHE A 179 -11.34 0.24 3.24
C PHE A 179 -10.60 -1.07 3.50
N PRO A 180 -11.12 -2.21 3.03
CA PRO A 180 -10.49 -3.49 3.29
C PRO A 180 -9.09 -3.51 2.67
N VAL A 181 -8.11 -3.95 3.45
CA VAL A 181 -6.77 -4.22 2.94
C VAL A 181 -6.89 -5.34 1.91
N ASN A 182 -6.52 -5.06 0.67
CA ASN A 182 -6.45 -6.08 -0.36
C ASN A 182 -4.98 -6.35 -0.71
N PRO A 183 -4.49 -7.59 -0.48
CA PRO A 183 -3.14 -7.99 -0.86
C PRO A 183 -2.83 -7.71 -2.32
N LEU A 184 -3.81 -7.82 -3.22
CA LEU A 184 -3.66 -7.60 -4.66
C LEU A 184 -3.31 -6.16 -5.02
N GLY A 185 -3.66 -5.18 -4.18
CA GLY A 185 -3.22 -3.79 -4.35
C GLY A 185 -1.71 -3.61 -4.16
N MET A 186 -1.04 -4.57 -3.51
CA MET A 186 0.41 -4.59 -3.31
C MET A 186 1.14 -5.45 -4.36
N PHE A 187 0.43 -6.19 -5.21
CA PHE A 187 1.07 -7.11 -6.18
C PHE A 187 1.92 -6.35 -7.19
N ASP A 188 1.44 -5.21 -7.70
CA ASP A 188 2.22 -4.39 -8.63
C ASP A 188 3.46 -3.81 -7.96
N VAL A 189 3.34 -3.34 -6.72
CA VAL A 189 4.48 -2.82 -5.95
C VAL A 189 5.51 -3.93 -5.70
N ALA A 190 5.07 -5.12 -5.30
CA ALA A 190 5.95 -6.25 -5.07
C ALA A 190 6.64 -6.70 -6.37
N LYS A 191 5.90 -6.79 -7.47
CA LYS A 191 6.44 -7.11 -8.80
C LYS A 191 7.53 -6.10 -9.19
N ASP A 192 7.22 -4.81 -9.14
CA ASP A 192 8.16 -3.77 -9.54
C ASP A 192 9.42 -3.76 -8.66
N GLN A 193 9.28 -4.01 -7.35
CA GLN A 193 10.42 -4.14 -6.45
C GLN A 193 11.32 -5.33 -6.78
N VAL A 194 10.74 -6.50 -7.04
CA VAL A 194 11.51 -7.70 -7.40
C VAL A 194 12.21 -7.51 -8.75
N LEU A 195 11.51 -7.00 -9.76
CA LEU A 195 12.09 -6.76 -11.08
C LEU A 195 13.21 -5.73 -11.04
N LEU A 196 13.06 -4.66 -10.26
CA LEU A 196 14.09 -3.64 -10.07
C LEU A 196 15.33 -4.22 -9.36
N ALA A 197 15.14 -5.08 -8.36
CA ALA A 197 16.26 -5.72 -7.67
C ALA A 197 17.04 -6.64 -8.63
N LEU A 198 16.34 -7.41 -9.47
CA LEU A 198 16.97 -8.25 -10.50
C LEU A 198 17.73 -7.44 -11.55
N ASP A 199 17.22 -6.26 -11.93
CA ASP A 199 17.94 -5.34 -12.82
C ASP A 199 19.25 -4.86 -12.20
N GLY A 200 19.25 -4.50 -10.91
CA GLY A 200 20.46 -4.13 -10.19
C GLY A 200 21.49 -5.25 -10.16
N ILE A 201 21.06 -6.46 -9.77
CA ILE A 201 21.93 -7.65 -9.72
C ILE A 201 22.55 -7.95 -11.08
N LYS A 202 21.74 -7.91 -12.15
CA LYS A 202 22.25 -8.17 -13.50
C LYS A 202 23.35 -7.19 -13.89
N ILE A 203 23.15 -5.90 -13.63
CA ILE A 203 24.15 -4.86 -13.93
C ILE A 203 25.44 -5.12 -13.16
N ASP A 204 25.34 -5.43 -11.87
CA ASP A 204 26.50 -5.65 -11.00
C ASP A 204 27.30 -6.90 -11.43
N LEU A 205 26.60 -8.00 -11.76
CA LEU A 205 27.25 -9.23 -12.24
C LEU A 205 27.89 -9.05 -13.63
N GLU A 206 27.24 -8.34 -14.55
CA GLU A 206 27.80 -8.05 -15.88
C GLU A 206 29.01 -7.09 -15.80
N ALA A 207 29.00 -6.14 -14.86
CA ALA A 207 30.12 -5.22 -14.63
C ALA A 207 31.35 -5.92 -14.02
N GLY A 208 31.15 -6.89 -13.12
CA GLY A 208 32.25 -7.67 -12.52
C GLY A 208 33.02 -8.51 -13.55
N VAL A 209 32.33 -9.04 -14.57
CA VAL A 209 32.93 -9.81 -15.66
C VAL A 209 33.85 -8.94 -16.55
N GLU A 210 33.53 -7.66 -16.76
CA GLU A 210 34.35 -6.75 -17.57
C GLU A 210 35.65 -6.28 -16.87
N GLU A 211 35.72 -6.38 -15.53
CA GLU A 211 36.93 -6.04 -14.77
C GLU A 211 37.94 -7.19 -14.70
N GLU A 212 37.49 -8.45 -14.73
CA GLU A 212 38.38 -9.62 -14.72
C GLU A 212 39.02 -9.94 -16.09
N GLU A 213 38.44 -9.44 -17.19
CA GLU A 213 39.00 -9.59 -18.54
C GLU A 213 40.08 -8.55 -18.92
N LYS A 214 40.44 -7.63 -18.01
CA LYS A 214 41.48 -6.59 -18.21
C LYS A 214 42.78 -6.87 -17.47
#